data_AF-A0A2S9YWV4-F1
#
_entry.id   AF-A0A2S9YWV4-F1
#
_cell.length_a   1.000
_cell.length_b   1.000
_cell.length_c   1.000
_cell.angle_alpha   90.00
_cell.angle_beta   90.00
_cell.angle_gamma   90.00
#
_symmetry.space_group_name_H-M   'P 1'
#
loop_
_entity.id
_entity.type
_entity.pdbx_description
1 polymer ?
#
loop_
_entity_poly.entity_id
_entity_poly.type
_entity_poly.pdbx_seq_one_letter_code
_entity_poly.pdbx_strand_id
1 'polypeptide(L)'
;MEAAVNIEEPPDEDALYRHAKRDKWGVAVFLWERDGKRAFRFTDGEVRVFKKGFYELMVPAPTPDDGSADELRAKVRASASGKKEILPTVGDQLVLLLKDYPKGFAGDAWREKHRGSGRRLKRHRDPAIKQARELLAADRINEMHEHGDYAGVLESLVQVVAGTDLVPSAHVGKLRETKPTQDFSATIRDIANAPAGVTLRQFQAALVGAQGPATSWQVLTAPLALLAPHKHLCMRPSVFAVQGKIVLPRFNPPKRASETAYQRYLDVAQHVENELTELGHPPTDLLDLHDFVWMTLRPAAREELDRIHQQQTKAPAGPTTLVQLAAQQDA
;
A
#
# COMPACT_ATOMS: atom_id res chain seq x y z
N MET A 1 23.98 50.48 -7.61
CA MET A 1 22.52 50.37 -7.52
C MET A 1 22.19 48.93 -7.87
N GLU A 2 22.10 48.06 -6.85
CA GLU A 2 21.77 46.64 -7.05
C GLU A 2 20.27 46.52 -7.34
N ALA A 3 19.92 45.83 -8.43
CA ALA A 3 18.54 45.64 -8.84
C ALA A 3 17.80 44.79 -7.79
N ALA A 4 16.77 45.36 -7.18
CA ALA A 4 15.86 44.63 -6.33
C ALA A 4 15.12 43.56 -7.18
N VAL A 5 15.05 42.33 -6.68
CA VAL A 5 14.25 41.27 -7.31
C VAL A 5 12.81 41.75 -7.40
N ASN A 6 12.26 41.74 -8.61
CA ASN A 6 10.87 42.09 -8.86
C ASN A 6 9.97 41.15 -8.05
N ILE A 7 9.24 41.69 -7.08
CA ILE A 7 8.51 40.92 -6.04
C ILE A 7 7.39 40.05 -6.66
N GLU A 8 6.97 40.37 -7.88
CA GLU A 8 5.89 39.70 -8.60
C GLU A 8 6.36 38.56 -9.52
N GLU A 9 7.63 38.54 -9.91
CA GLU A 9 8.17 37.50 -10.78
C GLU A 9 8.74 36.33 -9.96
N PRO A 10 8.55 35.08 -10.43
CA PRO A 10 9.16 33.93 -9.79
C PRO A 10 10.69 34.06 -9.85
N PRO A 11 11.43 33.63 -8.80
CA PRO A 11 12.88 33.67 -8.82
C PRO A 11 13.40 32.80 -9.96
N ASP A 12 14.40 33.28 -10.70
CA ASP A 12 15.18 32.48 -11.64
C ASP A 12 15.71 31.21 -10.93
N GLU A 13 15.36 30.05 -11.48
CA GLU A 13 15.66 28.73 -10.92
C GLU A 13 17.16 28.38 -11.01
N ASP A 14 17.91 29.02 -11.92
CA ASP A 14 19.33 28.79 -12.13
C ASP A 14 20.23 29.81 -11.40
N ALA A 15 19.64 30.90 -10.92
CA ALA A 15 20.31 31.93 -10.14
C ALA A 15 20.55 31.51 -8.68
N LEU A 16 21.58 32.11 -8.06
CA LEU A 16 21.84 31.99 -6.63
C LEU A 16 21.28 33.19 -5.89
N TYR A 17 20.83 32.95 -4.68
CA TYR A 17 20.27 33.97 -3.80
C TYR A 17 21.00 33.96 -2.47
N ARG A 18 21.04 35.10 -1.78
CA ARG A 18 21.48 35.21 -0.39
C ARG A 18 20.44 35.96 0.42
N HIS A 19 20.42 35.71 1.72
CA HIS A 19 19.55 36.45 2.60
C HIS A 19 20.20 37.77 3.01
N ALA A 20 19.57 38.91 2.70
CA ALA A 20 20.13 40.26 2.84
C ALA A 20 20.60 40.66 4.25
N LYS A 21 20.12 39.95 5.29
CA LYS A 21 20.48 40.22 6.71
C LYS A 21 21.19 39.06 7.41
N ARG A 22 21.44 37.94 6.72
CA ARG A 22 21.88 36.69 7.36
C ARG A 22 22.98 36.02 6.54
N ASP A 23 24.10 36.72 6.37
CA ASP A 23 25.23 36.30 5.54
C ASP A 23 25.79 34.93 5.92
N LYS A 24 25.71 34.57 7.21
CA LYS A 24 26.15 33.25 7.73
C LYS A 24 25.38 32.04 7.17
N TRP A 25 24.24 32.24 6.50
CA TRP A 25 23.51 31.16 5.83
C TRP A 25 24.11 30.82 4.46
N GLY A 26 25.00 31.65 3.94
CA GLY A 26 25.61 31.48 2.63
C GLY A 26 24.62 31.71 1.48
N VAL A 27 24.94 31.13 0.32
CA VAL A 27 24.10 31.22 -0.88
C VAL A 27 23.03 30.13 -0.89
N ALA A 28 22.00 30.33 -1.68
CA ALA A 28 20.83 29.48 -1.75
C ALA A 28 20.33 29.30 -3.18
N VAL A 29 19.72 28.15 -3.42
CA VAL A 29 19.03 27.84 -4.68
C VAL A 29 17.53 27.82 -4.42
N PHE A 30 16.76 28.40 -5.32
CA PHE A 30 15.30 28.35 -5.28
C PHE A 30 14.79 26.92 -5.52
N LEU A 31 13.77 26.50 -4.78
CA LEU A 31 13.22 25.14 -4.88
C LEU A 31 11.79 25.10 -5.43
N TRP A 32 10.90 25.96 -4.91
CA TRP A 32 9.50 26.00 -5.32
C TRP A 32 8.78 27.23 -4.75
N GLU A 33 7.67 27.60 -5.39
CA GLU A 33 6.67 28.55 -4.88
C GLU A 33 5.28 27.88 -4.82
N ARG A 34 4.63 27.91 -3.64
CA ARG A 34 3.27 27.36 -3.39
C ARG A 34 2.59 28.14 -2.28
N ASP A 35 1.29 28.37 -2.38
CA ASP A 35 0.46 29.05 -1.37
C ASP A 35 1.03 30.40 -0.89
N GLY A 36 1.59 31.19 -1.82
CA GLY A 36 2.21 32.49 -1.52
C GLY A 36 3.47 32.38 -0.64
N LYS A 37 4.18 31.24 -0.73
CA LYS A 37 5.45 30.98 -0.06
C LYS A 37 6.50 30.50 -1.04
N ARG A 38 7.75 30.93 -0.84
CA ARG A 38 8.94 30.51 -1.60
C ARG A 38 9.88 29.72 -0.70
N ALA A 39 10.39 28.60 -1.19
CA ALA A 39 11.38 27.79 -0.49
C ALA A 39 12.76 27.87 -1.16
N PHE A 40 13.79 27.99 -0.35
CA PHE A 40 15.19 28.03 -0.79
C PHE A 40 16.02 27.03 0.04
N ARG A 41 16.99 26.37 -0.59
CA ARG A 41 18.00 25.56 0.11
C ARG A 41 19.30 26.33 0.18
N PHE A 42 19.84 26.51 1.38
CA PHE A 42 21.08 27.24 1.63
C PHE A 42 22.29 26.29 1.68
N THR A 43 23.50 26.83 1.53
CA THR A 43 24.75 26.06 1.62
C THR A 43 24.99 25.48 3.02
N ASP A 44 24.36 26.05 4.06
CA ASP A 44 24.33 25.47 5.41
C ASP A 44 23.51 24.17 5.51
N GLY A 45 22.88 23.74 4.41
CA GLY A 45 22.11 22.50 4.29
C GLY A 45 20.63 22.64 4.64
N GLU A 46 20.22 23.76 5.20
CA GLU A 46 18.85 23.98 5.65
C GLU A 46 17.94 24.50 4.52
N VAL A 47 16.68 24.06 4.55
CA VAL A 47 15.62 24.58 3.68
C VAL A 47 14.79 25.59 4.44
N ARG A 48 14.67 26.80 3.91
CA ARG A 48 13.92 27.89 4.54
C ARG A 48 12.81 28.37 3.63
N VAL A 49 11.65 28.65 4.23
CA VAL A 49 10.43 29.04 3.53
C VAL A 49 10.03 30.45 3.95
N PHE A 50 9.88 31.33 2.96
CA PHE A 50 9.51 32.73 3.15
C PHE A 50 8.09 32.97 2.65
N LYS A 51 7.34 33.85 3.30
CA LYS A 51 6.02 34.31 2.83
C LYS A 51 6.18 35.54 1.93
N LYS A 52 5.19 35.85 1.08
CA LYS A 52 5.19 36.97 0.12
C LYS A 52 5.72 38.32 0.67
N GLY A 53 5.43 38.67 1.92
CA GLY A 53 5.94 39.90 2.56
C GLY A 53 7.42 39.90 2.96
N PHE A 54 8.14 38.80 2.76
CA PHE A 54 9.55 38.64 3.12
C PHE A 54 10.44 38.27 1.93
N TYR A 55 9.90 38.31 0.70
CA TYR A 55 10.66 37.93 -0.51
C TYR A 55 11.81 38.89 -0.79
N GLU A 56 11.67 40.17 -0.46
CA GLU A 56 12.70 41.21 -0.57
C GLU A 56 13.99 40.89 0.19
N LEU A 57 13.93 39.98 1.17
CA LEU A 57 15.09 39.56 1.93
C LEU A 57 15.98 38.57 1.15
N MET A 58 15.51 38.04 0.02
CA MET A 58 16.27 37.16 -0.85
C MET A 58 16.77 37.94 -2.06
N VAL A 59 18.06 38.23 -2.09
CA VAL A 59 18.69 39.02 -3.17
C VAL A 59 19.61 38.14 -4.00
N PRO A 60 19.79 38.41 -5.30
CA PRO A 60 20.69 37.64 -6.15
C PRO A 60 22.11 37.71 -5.60
N ALA A 61 22.84 36.61 -5.71
CA ALA A 61 24.21 36.49 -5.24
C ALA A 61 25.12 35.99 -6.36
N PRO A 62 26.37 36.49 -6.44
CA PRO A 62 27.37 35.89 -7.32
C PRO A 62 27.70 34.46 -6.85
N THR A 63 28.16 33.64 -7.79
CA THR A 63 28.67 32.29 -7.49
C THR A 63 29.93 32.42 -6.63
N PRO A 64 29.98 31.80 -5.43
CA PRO A 64 31.20 31.73 -4.63
C PRO A 64 32.28 30.87 -5.31
N ASP A 65 33.54 31.29 -5.21
CA ASP A 65 34.71 30.63 -5.82
C ASP A 65 35.18 29.36 -5.06
N ASP A 66 34.52 29.00 -3.96
CA ASP A 66 34.89 27.88 -3.09
C ASP A 66 34.25 26.53 -3.48
N GLY A 67 33.51 26.50 -4.60
CA GLY A 67 32.81 25.31 -5.10
C GLY A 67 31.51 24.96 -4.35
N SER A 68 31.16 25.69 -3.28
CA SER A 68 29.98 25.39 -2.46
C SER A 68 28.66 25.54 -3.22
N ALA A 69 28.59 26.46 -4.18
CA ALA A 69 27.43 26.64 -5.05
C ALA A 69 27.24 25.47 -6.02
N ASP A 70 28.31 24.90 -6.56
CA ASP A 70 28.24 23.78 -7.48
C ASP A 70 27.86 22.50 -6.75
N GLU A 71 28.37 22.28 -5.54
CA GLU A 71 27.91 21.21 -4.66
C GLU A 71 26.42 21.35 -4.29
N LEU A 72 25.98 22.56 -3.97
CA LEU A 72 24.58 22.84 -3.63
C LEU A 72 23.67 22.58 -4.83
N ARG A 73 24.04 23.07 -6.03
CA ARG A 73 23.31 22.79 -7.28
C ARG A 73 23.30 21.29 -7.59
N ALA A 74 24.42 20.59 -7.41
CA ALA A 74 24.48 19.15 -7.60
C ALA A 74 23.57 18.41 -6.61
N LYS A 75 23.51 18.81 -5.34
CA LYS A 75 22.61 18.25 -4.31
C LYS A 75 21.14 18.55 -4.60
N VAL A 76 20.82 19.76 -5.06
CA VAL A 76 19.45 20.14 -5.46
C VAL A 76 19.03 19.38 -6.71
N ARG A 77 19.91 19.28 -7.73
CA ARG A 77 19.67 18.45 -8.93
C ARG A 77 19.53 16.97 -8.57
N ALA A 78 20.32 16.44 -7.64
CA ALA A 78 20.17 15.07 -7.12
C ALA A 78 18.84 14.89 -6.35
N SER A 79 18.40 15.91 -5.62
CA SER A 79 17.12 15.92 -4.89
C SER A 79 15.91 16.09 -5.82
N ALA A 80 16.07 16.84 -6.91
CA ALA A 80 15.07 17.05 -7.95
C ALA A 80 15.02 15.89 -8.96
N SER A 81 16.16 15.21 -9.18
CA SER A 81 16.24 13.93 -9.89
C SER A 81 15.70 12.77 -9.06
N GLY A 82 15.48 12.97 -7.77
CA GLY A 82 14.41 12.29 -7.06
C GLY A 82 13.11 12.72 -7.70
N LYS A 83 12.76 12.11 -8.84
CA LYS A 83 11.42 12.17 -9.44
C LYS A 83 10.46 12.15 -8.26
N LYS A 84 9.66 13.20 -8.06
CA LYS A 84 8.41 13.04 -7.32
C LYS A 84 7.72 11.92 -8.07
N GLU A 85 7.78 10.72 -7.50
CA GLU A 85 7.10 9.56 -8.05
C GLU A 85 5.64 9.98 -7.99
N ILE A 86 5.11 10.43 -9.13
CA ILE A 86 3.70 10.75 -9.23
C ILE A 86 3.06 9.38 -9.19
N LEU A 87 2.60 9.02 -8.00
CA LEU A 87 2.04 7.71 -7.76
C LEU A 87 0.70 7.62 -8.50
N PRO A 88 0.40 6.48 -9.12
CA PRO A 88 -0.93 6.25 -9.68
C PRO A 88 -1.99 6.32 -8.59
N THR A 89 -3.21 6.67 -8.98
CA THR A 89 -4.39 6.74 -8.10
C THR A 89 -5.09 5.37 -7.99
N VAL A 90 -6.08 5.23 -7.11
CA VAL A 90 -6.95 4.04 -7.15
C VAL A 90 -7.82 4.07 -8.41
N GLY A 91 -8.22 5.25 -8.89
CA GLY A 91 -8.89 5.39 -10.19
C GLY A 91 -8.08 4.86 -11.38
N ASP A 92 -6.77 5.12 -11.42
CA ASP A 92 -5.87 4.54 -12.44
C ASP A 92 -5.83 3.01 -12.38
N GLN A 93 -5.76 2.47 -11.16
CA GLN A 93 -5.80 1.02 -10.93
C GLN A 93 -7.15 0.42 -11.33
N LEU A 94 -8.26 1.13 -11.10
CA LEU A 94 -9.58 0.71 -11.52
C LEU A 94 -9.68 0.69 -13.06
N VAL A 95 -9.16 1.69 -13.76
CA VAL A 95 -9.12 1.66 -15.24
C VAL A 95 -8.34 0.44 -15.74
N LEU A 96 -7.22 0.11 -15.09
CA LEU A 96 -6.46 -1.09 -15.41
C LEU A 96 -7.28 -2.38 -15.17
N LEU A 97 -8.02 -2.45 -14.05
CA LEU A 97 -8.92 -3.58 -13.76
C LEU A 97 -10.00 -3.71 -14.85
N LEU A 98 -10.68 -2.62 -15.19
CA LEU A 98 -11.82 -2.62 -16.10
C LEU A 98 -11.47 -3.00 -17.53
N LYS A 99 -10.19 -2.85 -17.93
CA LYS A 99 -9.69 -3.34 -19.22
C LYS A 99 -9.88 -4.85 -19.40
N ASP A 100 -9.57 -5.62 -18.35
CA ASP A 100 -9.68 -7.08 -18.35
C ASP A 100 -11.03 -7.55 -17.78
N TYR A 101 -11.67 -6.74 -16.94
CA TYR A 101 -12.92 -7.04 -16.25
C TYR A 101 -13.90 -5.86 -16.36
N PRO A 102 -14.59 -5.67 -17.51
CA PRO A 102 -15.45 -4.49 -17.74
C PRO A 102 -16.55 -4.29 -16.70
N LYS A 103 -17.05 -5.37 -16.10
CA LYS A 103 -18.07 -5.35 -15.03
C LYS A 103 -17.47 -5.34 -13.61
N GLY A 104 -16.17 -5.07 -13.48
CA GLY A 104 -15.42 -5.10 -12.23
C GLY A 104 -15.59 -6.41 -11.45
N PHE A 105 -15.69 -6.28 -10.12
CA PHE A 105 -15.82 -7.41 -9.19
C PHE A 105 -17.11 -8.22 -9.34
N ALA A 106 -18.19 -7.58 -9.83
CA ALA A 106 -19.48 -8.23 -10.05
C ALA A 106 -19.53 -9.05 -11.35
N GLY A 107 -18.55 -8.89 -12.24
CA GLY A 107 -18.53 -9.52 -13.56
C GLY A 107 -18.26 -11.02 -13.55
N ASP A 108 -18.82 -11.74 -14.53
CA ASP A 108 -18.57 -13.17 -14.74
C ASP A 108 -17.10 -13.50 -14.92
N ALA A 109 -16.36 -12.66 -15.65
CA ALA A 109 -14.93 -12.83 -15.86
C ALA A 109 -14.14 -12.77 -14.54
N TRP A 110 -14.50 -11.85 -13.63
CA TRP A 110 -13.88 -11.76 -12.30
C TRP A 110 -14.23 -13.00 -11.48
N ARG A 111 -15.52 -13.35 -11.45
CA ARG A 111 -16.01 -14.53 -10.72
C ARG A 111 -15.33 -15.80 -11.19
N GLU A 112 -15.24 -16.04 -12.49
CA GLU A 112 -14.58 -17.23 -13.03
C GLU A 112 -13.09 -17.27 -12.69
N LYS A 113 -12.39 -16.14 -12.82
CA LYS A 113 -10.94 -16.08 -12.63
C LYS A 113 -10.51 -16.16 -11.17
N HIS A 114 -11.20 -15.42 -10.30
CA HIS A 114 -10.81 -15.13 -8.92
C HIS A 114 -11.70 -15.81 -7.88
N ARG A 115 -13.02 -15.87 -8.08
CA ARG A 115 -13.91 -16.50 -7.10
C ARG A 115 -14.04 -18.02 -7.30
N GLY A 116 -14.13 -18.45 -8.56
CA GLY A 116 -14.22 -19.83 -9.03
C GLY A 116 -15.65 -20.26 -9.38
N SER A 117 -15.89 -20.61 -10.65
CA SER A 117 -17.18 -21.14 -11.16
C SER A 117 -17.07 -22.55 -11.78
N GLY A 118 -15.87 -23.14 -11.81
CA GLY A 118 -15.59 -24.43 -12.46
C GLY A 118 -14.50 -25.22 -11.75
N ARG A 119 -13.59 -25.86 -12.51
CA ARG A 119 -12.49 -26.67 -11.94
C ARG A 119 -11.71 -25.84 -10.90
N ARG A 120 -11.62 -26.36 -9.68
CA ARG A 120 -10.93 -25.69 -8.58
C ARG A 120 -9.46 -25.41 -8.91
N LEU A 121 -9.04 -24.16 -8.70
CA LEU A 121 -7.65 -23.72 -8.77
C LEU A 121 -7.28 -23.01 -7.46
N LYS A 122 -5.98 -22.96 -7.12
CA LYS A 122 -5.50 -22.37 -5.86
C LYS A 122 -5.83 -20.87 -5.69
N ARG A 123 -6.02 -20.16 -6.80
CA ARG A 123 -6.41 -18.74 -6.80
C ARG A 123 -7.89 -18.51 -6.54
N HIS A 124 -8.73 -19.55 -6.61
CA HIS A 124 -10.19 -19.40 -6.44
C HIS A 124 -10.54 -19.19 -4.97
N ARG A 125 -11.09 -18.01 -4.65
CA ARG A 125 -11.39 -17.57 -3.28
C ARG A 125 -12.57 -18.32 -2.67
N ASP A 126 -13.68 -18.53 -3.38
CA ASP A 126 -14.86 -19.17 -2.78
C ASP A 126 -14.60 -20.65 -2.40
N PRO A 127 -13.98 -21.49 -3.25
CA PRO A 127 -13.55 -22.82 -2.85
C PRO A 127 -12.54 -22.83 -1.70
N ALA A 128 -11.67 -21.82 -1.62
CA ALA A 128 -10.69 -21.70 -0.53
C ALA A 128 -11.36 -21.32 0.80
N ILE A 129 -12.28 -20.35 0.79
CA ILE A 129 -13.10 -19.96 1.94
C ILE A 129 -13.92 -21.15 2.43
N LYS A 130 -14.59 -21.86 1.52
CA LYS A 130 -15.36 -23.07 1.84
C LYS A 130 -14.49 -24.11 2.53
N GLN A 131 -13.33 -24.44 1.95
CA GLN A 131 -12.41 -25.41 2.54
C GLN A 131 -11.87 -24.95 3.90
N ALA A 132 -11.56 -23.66 4.06
CA ALA A 132 -11.12 -23.12 5.34
C ALA A 132 -12.17 -23.31 6.43
N ARG A 133 -13.43 -23.02 6.11
CA ARG A 133 -14.57 -23.20 7.03
C ARG A 133 -14.86 -24.66 7.34
N GLU A 134 -14.57 -25.59 6.43
CA GLU A 134 -14.71 -27.03 6.66
C GLU A 134 -13.57 -27.59 7.53
N LEU A 135 -12.31 -27.27 7.19
CA LEU A 135 -11.15 -27.81 7.89
C LEU A 135 -10.90 -27.16 9.25
N LEU A 136 -11.30 -25.89 9.41
CA LEU A 136 -11.23 -25.13 10.65
C LEU A 136 -12.64 -24.89 11.23
N ALA A 137 -13.58 -25.80 10.98
CA ALA A 137 -14.90 -25.74 11.60
C ALA A 137 -14.77 -25.82 13.14
N ALA A 138 -15.53 -24.98 13.86
CA ALA A 138 -15.47 -24.88 15.31
C ALA A 138 -15.56 -26.25 16.00
N ASP A 139 -16.59 -27.03 15.70
CA ASP A 139 -16.81 -28.37 16.30
C ASP A 139 -15.63 -29.31 16.05
N ARG A 140 -15.11 -29.34 14.83
CA ARG A 140 -13.96 -30.18 14.44
C ARG A 140 -12.70 -29.79 15.20
N ILE A 141 -12.40 -28.48 15.30
CA ILE A 141 -11.22 -28.01 16.03
C ILE A 141 -11.38 -28.20 17.54
N ASN A 142 -12.58 -27.96 18.08
CA ASN A 142 -12.90 -28.21 19.49
C ASN A 142 -12.65 -29.69 19.84
N GLU A 143 -13.18 -30.61 19.04
CA GLU A 143 -13.01 -32.06 19.25
C GLU A 143 -11.53 -32.47 19.22
N MET A 144 -10.76 -32.03 18.21
CA MET A 144 -9.32 -32.34 18.15
C MET A 144 -8.55 -31.75 19.34
N HIS A 145 -8.90 -30.54 19.77
CA HIS A 145 -8.28 -29.90 20.93
C HIS A 145 -8.55 -30.66 22.23
N GLU A 146 -9.80 -31.04 22.48
CA GLU A 146 -10.22 -31.76 23.69
C GLU A 146 -9.61 -33.16 23.79
N HIS A 147 -9.41 -33.84 22.65
CA HIS A 147 -8.72 -35.14 22.59
C HIS A 147 -7.19 -35.02 22.60
N GLY A 148 -6.62 -33.81 22.66
CA GLY A 148 -5.18 -33.59 22.66
C GLY A 148 -4.51 -33.79 21.28
N ASP A 149 -5.29 -33.86 20.19
CA ASP A 149 -4.78 -33.96 18.82
C ASP A 149 -4.32 -32.59 18.28
N TYR A 150 -3.29 -32.04 18.92
CA TYR A 150 -2.72 -30.75 18.53
C TYR A 150 -2.04 -30.81 17.15
N ALA A 151 -1.54 -31.99 16.77
CA ALA A 151 -0.94 -32.22 15.45
C ALA A 151 -2.00 -32.16 14.34
N GLY A 152 -3.18 -32.75 14.55
CA GLY A 152 -4.32 -32.65 13.63
C GLY A 152 -4.84 -31.23 13.47
N VAL A 153 -4.83 -30.42 14.53
CA VAL A 153 -5.15 -28.97 14.45
C VAL A 153 -4.14 -28.24 13.57
N LEU A 154 -2.84 -28.46 13.77
CA LEU A 154 -1.80 -27.87 12.92
C LEU A 154 -1.93 -28.32 11.45
N GLU A 155 -2.14 -29.61 11.20
CA GLU A 155 -2.28 -30.12 9.83
C GLU A 155 -3.53 -29.54 9.15
N SER A 156 -4.63 -29.35 9.87
CA SER A 156 -5.83 -28.68 9.34
C SER A 156 -5.52 -27.25 8.89
N LEU A 157 -4.83 -26.47 9.72
CA LEU A 157 -4.37 -25.12 9.35
C LEU A 157 -3.45 -25.14 8.13
N VAL A 158 -2.48 -26.07 8.10
CA VAL A 158 -1.53 -26.21 7.00
C VAL A 158 -2.27 -26.55 5.70
N GLN A 159 -3.24 -27.46 5.73
CA GLN A 159 -4.04 -27.82 4.54
C GLN A 159 -4.80 -26.63 3.99
N VAL A 160 -5.38 -25.80 4.86
CA VAL A 160 -6.05 -24.55 4.45
C VAL A 160 -5.08 -23.64 3.70
N VAL A 161 -3.94 -23.30 4.29
CA VAL A 161 -3.02 -22.36 3.64
C VAL A 161 -2.36 -22.95 2.39
N ALA A 162 -2.02 -24.24 2.40
CA ALA A 162 -1.42 -24.94 1.26
C ALA A 162 -2.38 -25.10 0.07
N GLY A 163 -3.69 -25.10 0.35
CA GLY A 163 -4.78 -25.17 -0.63
C GLY A 163 -5.00 -23.89 -1.43
N THR A 164 -4.26 -22.81 -1.13
CA THR A 164 -4.37 -21.49 -1.76
C THR A 164 -3.06 -21.03 -2.40
N ASP A 165 -3.12 -19.90 -3.10
CA ASP A 165 -1.94 -19.15 -3.55
C ASP A 165 -1.64 -17.91 -2.66
N LEU A 166 -2.35 -17.75 -1.54
CA LEU A 166 -2.18 -16.63 -0.60
C LEU A 166 -0.87 -16.75 0.19
N VAL A 167 -0.42 -17.96 0.47
CA VAL A 167 0.80 -18.25 1.23
C VAL A 167 1.83 -18.94 0.33
N PRO A 168 3.03 -18.35 0.12
CA PRO A 168 4.09 -19.01 -0.63
C PRO A 168 4.48 -20.37 -0.04
N SER A 169 4.80 -21.34 -0.89
CA SER A 169 5.13 -22.71 -0.47
C SER A 169 6.26 -22.80 0.57
N ALA A 170 7.25 -21.92 0.49
CA ALA A 170 8.33 -21.84 1.47
C ALA A 170 7.83 -21.48 2.88
N HIS A 171 6.80 -20.63 2.99
CA HIS A 171 6.18 -20.29 4.28
C HIS A 171 5.27 -21.41 4.77
N VAL A 172 4.61 -22.13 3.87
CA VAL A 172 3.85 -23.35 4.21
C VAL A 172 4.79 -24.43 4.77
N GLY A 173 5.97 -24.62 4.17
CA GLY A 173 6.99 -25.55 4.69
C GLY A 173 7.40 -25.21 6.12
N LYS A 174 7.72 -23.94 6.39
CA LYS A 174 8.03 -23.47 7.76
C LYS A 174 6.85 -23.62 8.72
N LEU A 175 5.62 -23.47 8.25
CA LEU A 175 4.44 -23.71 9.09
C LEU A 175 4.32 -25.20 9.46
N ARG A 176 4.64 -26.13 8.56
CA ARG A 176 4.66 -27.57 8.86
C ARG A 176 5.68 -27.96 9.94
N GLU A 177 6.77 -27.21 10.06
CA GLU A 177 7.81 -27.41 11.07
C GLU A 177 7.42 -26.87 12.47
N THR A 178 6.28 -26.19 12.57
CA THR A 178 5.75 -25.68 13.84
C THR A 178 5.52 -26.84 14.81
N LYS A 179 5.92 -26.67 16.07
CA LYS A 179 5.69 -27.66 17.13
C LYS A 179 4.27 -27.49 17.67
N PRO A 180 3.35 -28.45 17.45
CA PRO A 180 1.99 -28.30 17.93
C PRO A 180 1.98 -28.33 19.47
N THR A 181 1.47 -27.26 20.08
CA THR A 181 1.28 -27.13 21.53
C THR A 181 -0.20 -26.98 21.87
N GLN A 182 -0.55 -27.23 23.13
CA GLN A 182 -1.91 -27.00 23.64
C GLN A 182 -2.32 -25.54 23.45
N ASP A 183 -1.45 -24.57 23.77
CA ASP A 183 -1.73 -23.13 23.63
C ASP A 183 -1.96 -22.73 22.16
N PHE A 184 -1.17 -23.29 21.25
CA PHE A 184 -1.36 -23.08 19.82
C PHE A 184 -2.71 -23.64 19.37
N SER A 185 -3.02 -24.87 19.76
CA SER A 185 -4.29 -25.51 19.45
C SER A 185 -5.49 -24.72 20.01
N ALA A 186 -5.40 -24.24 21.26
CA ALA A 186 -6.41 -23.37 21.87
C ALA A 186 -6.60 -22.07 21.10
N THR A 187 -5.52 -21.48 20.58
CA THR A 187 -5.62 -20.25 19.76
C THR A 187 -6.30 -20.52 18.42
N ILE A 188 -6.00 -21.64 17.74
CA ILE A 188 -6.71 -22.03 16.51
C ILE A 188 -8.18 -22.32 16.79
N ARG A 189 -8.49 -22.93 17.94
CA ARG A 189 -9.85 -23.13 18.42
C ARG A 189 -10.58 -21.80 18.61
N ASP A 190 -9.96 -20.82 19.25
CA ASP A 190 -10.57 -19.50 19.45
C ASP A 190 -10.79 -18.78 18.10
N ILE A 191 -9.86 -18.93 17.15
CA ILE A 191 -10.01 -18.47 15.75
C ILE A 191 -11.19 -19.14 15.06
N ALA A 192 -11.36 -20.45 15.21
CA ALA A 192 -12.45 -21.20 14.59
C ALA A 192 -13.83 -20.78 15.14
N ASN A 193 -13.92 -20.51 16.45
CA ASN A 193 -15.15 -20.10 17.12
C ASN A 193 -15.53 -18.64 16.85
N ALA A 194 -14.56 -17.73 16.82
CA ALA A 194 -14.80 -16.29 16.70
C ALA A 194 -13.84 -15.60 15.71
N PRO A 195 -13.84 -16.00 14.42
CA PRO A 195 -12.80 -15.59 13.47
C PRO A 195 -12.70 -14.07 13.28
N ALA A 196 -13.82 -13.35 13.35
CA ALA A 196 -13.84 -11.88 13.24
C ALA A 196 -13.34 -11.14 14.49
N GLY A 197 -13.32 -11.81 15.65
CA GLY A 197 -12.93 -11.23 16.95
C GLY A 197 -11.47 -11.47 17.32
N VAL A 198 -10.75 -12.34 16.60
CA VAL A 198 -9.35 -12.64 16.89
C VAL A 198 -8.42 -11.53 16.41
N THR A 199 -7.48 -11.16 17.27
CA THR A 199 -6.40 -10.22 16.97
C THR A 199 -5.20 -10.93 16.34
N LEU A 200 -4.46 -10.23 15.49
CA LEU A 200 -3.20 -10.75 14.93
C LEU A 200 -2.19 -11.07 16.04
N ARG A 201 -2.18 -10.28 17.12
CA ARG A 201 -1.30 -10.48 18.28
C ARG A 201 -1.50 -11.86 18.92
N GLN A 202 -2.75 -12.29 19.11
CA GLN A 202 -3.04 -13.59 19.73
C GLN A 202 -2.47 -14.73 18.88
N PHE A 203 -2.74 -14.72 17.57
CA PHE A 203 -2.23 -15.75 16.67
C PHE A 203 -0.70 -15.70 16.52
N GLN A 204 -0.12 -14.50 16.51
CA GLN A 204 1.33 -14.31 16.49
C GLN A 204 2.00 -14.91 17.74
N ALA A 205 1.45 -14.66 18.93
CA ALA A 205 1.99 -15.21 20.18
C ALA A 205 1.94 -16.74 20.20
N ALA A 206 0.84 -17.32 19.72
CA ALA A 206 0.68 -18.77 19.59
C ALA A 206 1.75 -19.39 18.68
N LEU A 207 2.02 -18.77 17.52
CA LEU A 207 3.08 -19.22 16.63
C LEU A 207 4.47 -19.07 17.25
N VAL A 208 4.74 -18.02 18.03
CA VAL A 208 6.02 -17.88 18.75
C VAL A 208 6.21 -19.03 19.74
N GLY A 209 5.21 -19.31 20.58
CA GLY A 209 5.25 -20.40 21.56
C GLY A 209 5.43 -21.77 20.90
N ALA A 210 4.84 -21.96 19.72
CA ALA A 210 4.94 -23.16 18.91
C ALA A 210 6.19 -23.23 18.01
N GLN A 211 7.12 -22.27 18.11
CA GLN A 211 8.31 -22.19 17.23
C GLN A 211 7.98 -22.12 15.73
N GLY A 212 6.80 -21.60 15.39
CA GLY A 212 6.33 -21.41 14.02
C GLY A 212 6.72 -20.05 13.41
N PRO A 213 6.35 -19.79 12.14
CA PRO A 213 6.75 -18.59 11.39
C PRO A 213 5.95 -17.33 11.77
N ALA A 214 6.08 -16.88 13.03
CA ALA A 214 5.34 -15.74 13.61
C ALA A 214 5.67 -14.35 13.04
N THR A 215 6.58 -14.26 12.06
CA THR A 215 6.93 -13.01 11.37
C THR A 215 6.38 -12.96 9.94
N SER A 216 5.80 -14.06 9.45
CA SER A 216 5.23 -14.12 8.11
C SER A 216 3.83 -13.53 8.10
N TRP A 217 3.69 -12.39 7.40
CA TRP A 217 2.40 -11.74 7.22
C TRP A 217 1.34 -12.65 6.61
N GLN A 218 1.69 -13.36 5.55
CA GLN A 218 0.74 -14.23 4.86
C GLN A 218 0.31 -15.42 5.73
N VAL A 219 1.22 -16.01 6.53
CA VAL A 219 0.83 -17.08 7.46
C VAL A 219 -0.12 -16.56 8.54
N LEU A 220 0.15 -15.38 9.08
CA LEU A 220 -0.66 -14.80 10.14
C LEU A 220 -2.05 -14.36 9.65
N THR A 221 -2.15 -13.89 8.40
CA THR A 221 -3.37 -13.20 7.91
C THR A 221 -4.22 -14.03 6.96
N ALA A 222 -3.65 -14.98 6.20
CA ALA A 222 -4.43 -15.77 5.25
C ALA A 222 -5.53 -16.63 5.91
N PRO A 223 -5.28 -17.36 7.02
CA PRO A 223 -6.33 -18.13 7.70
C PRO A 223 -7.48 -17.23 8.19
N LEU A 224 -7.14 -16.08 8.78
CA LEU A 224 -8.12 -15.10 9.26
C LEU A 224 -8.98 -14.53 8.12
N ALA A 225 -8.33 -14.16 7.01
CA ALA A 225 -8.99 -13.66 5.80
C ALA A 225 -9.89 -14.71 5.14
N LEU A 226 -9.53 -15.99 5.18
CA LEU A 226 -10.38 -17.05 4.63
C LEU A 226 -11.60 -17.36 5.51
N LEU A 227 -11.48 -17.23 6.83
CA LEU A 227 -12.59 -17.47 7.75
C LEU A 227 -13.56 -16.29 7.83
N ALA A 228 -13.03 -15.06 7.88
CA ALA A 228 -13.79 -13.81 7.94
C ALA A 228 -13.30 -12.78 6.90
N PRO A 229 -13.60 -12.99 5.60
CA PRO A 229 -13.06 -12.19 4.49
C PRO A 229 -13.51 -10.73 4.48
N HIS A 230 -14.63 -10.40 5.13
CA HIS A 230 -15.09 -9.01 5.29
C HIS A 230 -14.39 -8.27 6.44
N LYS A 231 -13.61 -8.98 7.28
CA LYS A 231 -12.97 -8.41 8.47
C LYS A 231 -11.45 -8.37 8.36
N HIS A 232 -10.87 -9.42 7.77
CA HIS A 232 -9.43 -9.60 7.75
C HIS A 232 -8.88 -9.52 6.33
N LEU A 233 -7.88 -8.67 6.15
CA LEU A 233 -7.07 -8.60 4.94
C LEU A 233 -5.97 -9.67 4.96
N CYS A 234 -5.82 -10.44 3.89
CA CYS A 234 -4.60 -11.22 3.65
C CYS A 234 -3.47 -10.28 3.20
N MET A 235 -2.44 -10.10 4.02
CA MET A 235 -1.47 -9.03 3.81
C MET A 235 -0.28 -9.48 2.97
N ARG A 236 -0.04 -8.78 1.85
CA ARG A 236 1.16 -8.92 1.03
C ARG A 236 2.01 -7.64 1.06
N PRO A 237 3.14 -7.62 1.82
CA PRO A 237 3.85 -6.37 2.11
C PRO A 237 4.29 -5.60 0.87
N SER A 238 4.75 -6.32 -0.17
CA SER A 238 5.35 -5.71 -1.35
C SER A 238 4.41 -4.77 -2.11
N VAL A 239 3.13 -5.14 -2.22
CA VAL A 239 2.13 -4.33 -2.96
C VAL A 239 1.36 -3.41 -2.04
N PHE A 240 1.05 -3.83 -0.80
CA PHE A 240 0.35 -2.98 0.16
C PHE A 240 1.21 -1.82 0.67
N ALA A 241 2.54 -1.96 0.66
CA ALA A 241 3.45 -0.84 0.91
C ALA A 241 3.30 0.27 -0.14
N VAL A 242 3.08 -0.09 -1.40
CA VAL A 242 2.87 0.86 -2.50
C VAL A 242 1.45 1.42 -2.42
N GLN A 243 0.45 0.56 -2.26
CA GLN A 243 -0.95 0.97 -2.09
C GLN A 243 -1.14 1.97 -0.96
N GLY A 244 -0.48 1.75 0.19
CA GLY A 244 -0.56 2.68 1.31
C GLY A 244 0.00 4.06 0.97
N LYS A 245 1.05 4.16 0.14
CA LYS A 245 1.58 5.46 -0.30
C LYS A 245 0.64 6.18 -1.28
N ILE A 246 -0.17 5.42 -2.03
CA ILE A 246 -1.16 5.97 -2.98
C ILE A 246 -2.28 6.68 -2.20
N VAL A 247 -2.85 6.00 -1.21
CA VAL A 247 -4.05 6.49 -0.50
C VAL A 247 -3.75 7.33 0.74
N LEU A 248 -2.55 7.24 1.29
CA LEU A 248 -2.17 7.95 2.52
C LEU A 248 -0.84 8.71 2.32
N PRO A 249 -0.86 10.05 2.25
CA PRO A 249 0.31 10.89 1.93
C PRO A 249 1.56 10.73 2.81
N ARG A 250 1.44 10.12 3.99
CA ARG A 250 2.54 9.88 4.93
C ARG A 250 2.63 8.42 5.38
N PHE A 251 2.12 7.50 4.57
CA PHE A 251 2.19 6.09 4.91
C PHE A 251 3.64 5.60 4.94
N ASN A 252 4.09 5.19 6.13
CA ASN A 252 5.37 4.53 6.31
C ASN A 252 5.15 3.02 6.47
N PRO A 253 5.39 2.18 5.45
CA PRO A 253 5.07 0.76 5.48
C PRO A 253 5.75 0.04 6.67
N PRO A 254 4.97 -0.62 7.55
CA PRO A 254 5.53 -1.44 8.61
C PRO A 254 6.45 -2.55 8.07
N LYS A 255 7.64 -2.69 8.68
CA LYS A 255 8.63 -3.72 8.30
C LYS A 255 8.36 -5.10 8.90
N ARG A 256 7.64 -5.16 10.04
CA ARG A 256 7.41 -6.40 10.79
C ARG A 256 5.92 -6.58 11.08
N ALA A 257 5.48 -7.83 11.11
CA ALA A 257 4.13 -8.20 11.52
C ALA A 257 3.91 -7.88 13.00
N SER A 258 2.83 -7.16 13.29
CA SER A 258 2.32 -6.85 14.62
C SER A 258 0.88 -6.35 14.48
N GLU A 259 0.11 -6.35 15.58
CA GLU A 259 -1.25 -5.82 15.60
C GLU A 259 -1.35 -4.39 15.07
N THR A 260 -0.52 -3.49 15.61
CA THR A 260 -0.52 -2.08 15.21
C THR A 260 -0.14 -1.91 13.74
N ALA A 261 0.80 -2.71 13.24
CA ALA A 261 1.15 -2.71 11.83
C ALA A 261 0.00 -3.21 10.96
N TYR A 262 -0.74 -4.22 11.42
CA TYR A 262 -1.86 -4.81 10.69
C TYR A 262 -3.01 -3.84 10.58
N GLN A 263 -3.37 -3.20 11.69
CA GLN A 263 -4.42 -2.18 11.72
C GLN A 263 -4.14 -1.07 10.70
N ARG A 264 -2.88 -0.61 10.61
CA ARG A 264 -2.51 0.40 9.59
C ARG A 264 -2.72 -0.07 8.15
N TYR A 265 -2.59 -1.37 7.87
CA TYR A 265 -2.90 -1.94 6.56
C TYR A 265 -4.40 -2.17 6.36
N LEU A 266 -5.15 -2.46 7.43
CA LEU A 266 -6.62 -2.46 7.38
C LEU A 266 -7.17 -1.06 7.09
N ASP A 267 -6.59 -0.01 7.66
CA ASP A 267 -6.96 1.37 7.36
C ASP A 267 -6.71 1.69 5.87
N VAL A 268 -5.58 1.24 5.31
CA VAL A 268 -5.29 1.34 3.86
C VAL A 268 -6.34 0.60 3.04
N ALA A 269 -6.71 -0.63 3.43
CA ALA A 269 -7.74 -1.40 2.73
C ALA A 269 -9.10 -0.69 2.79
N GLN A 270 -9.48 -0.13 3.94
CA GLN A 270 -10.72 0.63 4.08
C GLN A 270 -10.77 1.85 3.16
N HIS A 271 -9.65 2.59 3.05
CA HIS A 271 -9.57 3.72 2.11
C HIS A 271 -9.76 3.29 0.65
N VAL A 272 -9.13 2.19 0.25
CA VAL A 272 -9.26 1.65 -1.11
C VAL A 272 -10.68 1.13 -1.38
N GLU A 273 -11.26 0.39 -0.43
CA GLU A 273 -12.64 -0.10 -0.53
C GLU A 273 -13.64 1.06 -0.66
N ASN A 274 -13.50 2.10 0.15
CA ASN A 274 -14.34 3.29 0.07
C ASN A 274 -14.24 3.97 -1.30
N GLU A 275 -13.02 4.20 -1.79
CA GLU A 275 -12.81 4.84 -3.10
C GLU A 275 -13.37 3.98 -4.25
N LEU A 276 -13.16 2.66 -4.22
CA LEU A 276 -13.74 1.75 -5.22
C LEU A 276 -15.28 1.73 -5.17
N THR A 277 -15.85 1.80 -3.97
CA THR A 277 -17.29 1.86 -3.75
C THR A 277 -17.88 3.18 -4.28
N GLU A 278 -17.23 4.30 -3.99
CA GLU A 278 -17.61 5.63 -4.52
C GLU A 278 -17.54 5.68 -6.04
N LEU A 279 -16.60 4.95 -6.65
CA LEU A 279 -16.48 4.79 -8.10
C LEU A 279 -17.46 3.76 -8.70
N GLY A 280 -18.36 3.19 -7.89
CA GLY A 280 -19.40 2.26 -8.37
C GLY A 280 -18.95 0.81 -8.56
N HIS A 281 -17.75 0.46 -8.11
CA HIS A 281 -17.17 -0.89 -8.23
C HIS A 281 -16.76 -1.45 -6.87
N PRO A 282 -17.71 -1.68 -5.94
CA PRO A 282 -17.38 -2.23 -4.63
C PRO A 282 -16.83 -3.66 -4.74
N PRO A 283 -15.72 -4.00 -4.05
CA PRO A 283 -15.28 -5.38 -3.91
C PRO A 283 -16.28 -6.19 -3.07
N THR A 284 -16.34 -7.52 -3.26
CA THR A 284 -17.22 -8.37 -2.44
C THR A 284 -16.72 -8.44 -0.99
N ASP A 285 -15.39 -8.52 -0.83
CA ASP A 285 -14.70 -8.67 0.44
C ASP A 285 -13.22 -8.26 0.32
N LEU A 286 -12.45 -8.37 1.42
CA LEU A 286 -11.04 -7.99 1.43
C LEU A 286 -10.13 -8.97 0.67
N LEU A 287 -10.63 -10.13 0.23
CA LEU A 287 -9.89 -11.02 -0.68
C LEU A 287 -9.97 -10.52 -2.12
N ASP A 288 -11.10 -9.93 -2.53
CA ASP A 288 -11.20 -9.21 -3.81
C ASP A 288 -10.24 -8.01 -3.81
N LEU A 289 -10.19 -7.26 -2.70
CA LEU A 289 -9.25 -6.14 -2.54
C LEU A 289 -7.78 -6.60 -2.59
N HIS A 290 -7.45 -7.71 -1.92
CA HIS A 290 -6.11 -8.31 -2.02
C HIS A 290 -5.73 -8.61 -3.48
N ASP A 291 -6.65 -9.22 -4.23
CA ASP A 291 -6.40 -9.60 -5.61
C ASP A 291 -6.30 -8.40 -6.54
N PHE A 292 -7.14 -7.38 -6.34
CA PHE A 292 -7.07 -6.08 -7.00
C PHE A 292 -5.70 -5.43 -6.82
N VAL A 293 -5.30 -5.19 -5.56
CA VAL A 293 -4.00 -4.56 -5.25
C VAL A 293 -2.83 -5.37 -5.80
N TRP A 294 -2.91 -6.70 -5.75
CA TRP A 294 -1.88 -7.55 -6.33
C TRP A 294 -1.80 -7.42 -7.86
N MET A 295 -2.94 -7.47 -8.55
CA MET A 295 -2.94 -7.48 -10.01
C MET A 295 -2.55 -6.14 -10.63
N THR A 296 -2.89 -5.04 -9.97
CA THR A 296 -2.62 -3.68 -10.45
C THR A 296 -1.23 -3.17 -10.06
N LEU A 297 -0.69 -3.59 -8.90
CA LEU A 297 0.61 -3.10 -8.40
C LEU A 297 1.74 -4.12 -8.48
N ARG A 298 1.52 -5.31 -9.03
CA ARG A 298 2.64 -6.24 -9.30
C ARG A 298 3.60 -5.63 -10.33
N PRO A 299 4.89 -6.03 -10.33
CA PRO A 299 5.89 -5.50 -11.27
C PRO A 299 5.45 -5.55 -12.74
N ALA A 300 4.77 -6.62 -13.15
CA ALA A 300 4.29 -6.81 -14.53
C ALA A 300 3.19 -5.83 -14.96
N ALA A 301 2.51 -5.16 -14.02
CA ALA A 301 1.46 -4.19 -14.31
C ALA A 301 1.96 -2.73 -14.32
N ARG A 302 3.20 -2.49 -13.87
CA ARG A 302 3.73 -1.15 -13.61
C ARG A 302 3.75 -0.26 -14.86
N GLU A 303 4.24 -0.78 -15.98
CA GLU A 303 4.36 0.01 -17.21
C GLU A 303 2.99 0.46 -17.73
N GLU A 304 2.00 -0.42 -17.70
CA GLU A 304 0.64 -0.09 -18.13
C GLU A 304 -0.04 0.89 -17.16
N LEU A 305 0.15 0.69 -15.85
CA LEU A 305 -0.40 1.61 -14.85
C LEU A 305 0.21 3.02 -14.97
N ASP A 306 1.52 3.12 -15.20
CA ASP A 306 2.21 4.39 -15.43
C ASP A 306 1.69 5.08 -16.72
N ARG A 307 1.38 4.30 -17.76
CA ARG A 307 0.79 4.80 -19.01
C ARG A 307 -0.60 5.37 -18.79
N ILE A 308 -1.47 4.64 -18.07
CA ILE A 308 -2.83 5.08 -17.72
C ILE A 308 -2.75 6.39 -16.93
N HIS A 309 -1.90 6.44 -15.91
CA HIS A 309 -1.73 7.63 -15.07
C HIS A 309 -1.28 8.86 -15.87
N GLN A 310 -0.33 8.68 -16.81
CA GLN A 310 0.12 9.77 -17.69
C GLN A 310 -0.98 10.26 -18.64
N GLN A 311 -1.86 9.37 -19.10
CA GLN A 311 -3.00 9.75 -19.95
C GLN A 311 -4.03 10.56 -19.15
N GLN A 312 -4.35 10.14 -17.92
CA GLN A 312 -5.30 10.85 -17.07
C GLN A 312 -4.80 12.23 -16.64
N THR A 313 -3.50 12.37 -16.35
CA THR A 313 -2.89 13.66 -15.95
C THR A 313 -2.75 14.66 -17.10
N LYS A 314 -2.67 14.19 -18.35
CA LYS A 314 -2.60 15.04 -19.55
C LYS A 314 -3.96 15.41 -20.13
N ALA A 315 -5.04 14.72 -19.73
CA ALA A 315 -6.39 15.06 -20.16
C ALA A 315 -6.80 16.42 -19.58
N PRO A 316 -7.27 17.39 -20.38
CA PRO A 316 -7.78 18.66 -19.86
C PRO A 316 -8.97 18.38 -18.95
N ALA A 317 -9.06 19.11 -17.83
CA ALA A 317 -10.16 19.04 -16.86
C ALA A 317 -11.50 19.48 -17.49
N GLY A 318 -12.07 18.63 -18.35
CA GLY A 318 -13.48 18.66 -18.75
C GLY A 318 -14.28 17.73 -17.82
N PRO A 319 -15.61 17.89 -17.73
CA PRO A 319 -16.45 17.24 -16.71
C PRO A 319 -16.68 15.75 -16.95
N THR A 320 -15.75 15.02 -17.55
CA THR A 320 -15.90 13.58 -17.76
C THR A 320 -14.55 12.88 -17.68
N THR A 321 -14.29 12.29 -16.52
CA THR A 321 -13.12 11.41 -16.30
C THR A 321 -13.37 10.10 -17.05
N LEU A 322 -12.34 9.42 -17.57
CA LEU A 322 -12.47 8.14 -18.30
C LEU A 322 -13.20 7.04 -17.49
N VAL A 323 -13.22 7.13 -16.16
CA VAL A 323 -14.02 6.25 -15.29
C VAL A 323 -15.53 6.46 -15.53
N GLN A 324 -15.98 7.69 -15.78
CA GLN A 324 -17.36 8.00 -16.16
C GLN A 324 -17.67 7.60 -17.61
N LEU A 325 -16.70 7.72 -18.54
CA LEU A 325 -16.88 7.24 -19.92
C LEU A 325 -16.97 5.71 -20.00
N ALA A 326 -16.22 4.98 -19.18
CA ALA A 326 -16.35 3.52 -19.08
C ALA A 326 -17.68 3.11 -18.42
N ALA A 327 -18.18 3.89 -17.45
CA ALA A 327 -19.48 3.66 -16.82
C ALA A 327 -20.69 4.06 -17.69
N GLN A 328 -20.51 4.96 -18.66
CA GLN A 328 -21.58 5.47 -19.54
C GLN A 328 -21.75 4.68 -20.84
N GLN A 329 -20.89 3.73 -21.16
CA GLN A 329 -21.03 2.91 -22.39
C GLN A 329 -22.14 1.85 -22.31
N ASP A 330 -22.85 1.72 -21.19
CA ASP A 330 -23.95 0.77 -20.97
C ASP A 330 -25.21 1.40 -20.35
N ALA A 331 -25.52 2.67 -20.66
CA ALA A 331 -26.84 3.26 -20.38
C ALA A 331 -27.82 3.04 -21.54
#